data_AF-A0A2I0U9C4-F1
#
_entry.id   AF-A0A2I0U9C4-F1
#
_cell.length_a   1.000
_cell.length_b   1.000
_cell.length_c   1.000
_cell.angle_alpha   90.00
_cell.angle_beta   90.00
_cell.angle_gamma   90.00
#
_symmetry.space_group_name_H-M   'P 1'
#
loop_
_entity.id
_entity.type
_entity.pdbx_description
1 polymer ?
#
loop_
_entity_poly.entity_id
_entity_poly.type
_entity_poly.pdbx_seq_one_letter_code
_entity_poly.pdbx_strand_id
1 'polypeptide(L)'
;MWKKGLATWEKYRSTVRVCRDATRKAKALLELNPVRDVKDNKKGFFKYISSKRKTRKNVGPLQNEMAIQVMEDAEKAKLLNAFFASVFTAKADPLESQTLEVGERAWSKEDSPWSEEDCDRDHLNKLDTHKSMGPEGMQPQVLRELADVIVMLLSIIFERSWRTGEVPEDWRKANAIPVLIRARRRTQETTGWSASPPSLVQ
;
A
#
# COMPACT_ATOMS: atom_id res chain seq x y z
N MET A 1 -15.07 -10.88 -34.39
CA MET A 1 -15.98 -12.05 -34.23
C MET A 1 -15.50 -12.89 -33.05
N TRP A 2 -16.13 -12.79 -31.88
CA TRP A 2 -15.90 -13.71 -30.77
C TRP A 2 -17.00 -14.77 -30.81
N LYS A 3 -16.63 -16.05 -30.87
CA LYS A 3 -17.62 -17.14 -31.00
C LYS A 3 -18.47 -17.21 -29.72
N LYS A 4 -19.78 -17.02 -29.85
CA LYS A 4 -20.79 -17.38 -28.83
C LYS A 4 -20.78 -18.91 -28.65
N GLY A 5 -19.95 -19.39 -27.75
CA GLY A 5 -19.98 -20.76 -27.26
C GLY A 5 -20.94 -20.89 -26.08
N LEU A 6 -21.76 -21.94 -26.09
CA LEU A 6 -22.70 -22.37 -25.04
C LEU A 6 -21.97 -22.84 -23.76
N ALA A 7 -21.14 -22.00 -23.16
CA ALA A 7 -20.65 -22.24 -21.81
C ALA A 7 -21.57 -21.49 -20.85
N THR A 8 -22.32 -22.22 -20.03
CA THR A 8 -23.10 -21.61 -18.95
C THR A 8 -22.16 -20.85 -18.02
N TRP A 9 -22.59 -19.69 -17.54
CA TRP A 9 -21.82 -18.84 -16.62
C TRP A 9 -21.28 -19.63 -15.41
N GLU A 10 -22.03 -20.62 -14.95
CA GLU A 10 -21.64 -21.54 -13.88
C GLU A 10 -20.44 -22.41 -14.24
N LYS A 11 -20.37 -22.92 -15.48
CA LYS A 11 -19.24 -23.69 -15.99
C LYS A 11 -17.99 -22.83 -16.08
N TYR A 12 -18.11 -21.59 -16.54
CA TYR A 12 -17.00 -20.64 -16.51
C TYR A 12 -16.50 -20.39 -15.08
N ARG A 13 -17.43 -20.07 -14.15
CA ARG A 13 -17.09 -19.78 -12.76
C ARG A 13 -16.49 -20.99 -12.03
N SER A 14 -16.93 -22.21 -12.34
CA SER A 14 -16.34 -23.43 -11.77
C SER A 14 -14.93 -23.67 -12.31
N THR A 15 -14.71 -23.51 -13.62
CA THR A 15 -13.38 -23.62 -14.23
C THR A 15 -12.41 -22.60 -13.65
N VAL A 16 -12.81 -21.32 -13.52
CA VAL A 16 -11.97 -20.27 -12.91
C VAL A 16 -11.60 -20.63 -11.47
N ARG A 17 -12.55 -21.15 -10.67
CA ARG A 17 -12.28 -21.59 -9.30
C ARG A 17 -11.26 -22.71 -9.25
N VAL A 18 -11.42 -23.74 -10.08
CA VAL A 18 -10.48 -24.87 -10.17
C VAL A 18 -9.08 -24.39 -10.57
N CYS A 19 -8.97 -23.53 -11.59
CA CYS A 19 -7.69 -22.96 -12.00
C CYS A 19 -7.05 -22.16 -10.86
N ARG A 20 -7.81 -21.29 -10.19
CA ARG A 20 -7.31 -20.48 -9.07
C ARG A 20 -6.82 -21.36 -7.91
N ASP A 21 -7.55 -22.41 -7.58
CA ASP A 21 -7.16 -23.35 -6.53
C ASP A 21 -5.93 -24.16 -6.92
N ALA A 22 -5.82 -24.61 -8.18
CA ALA A 22 -4.62 -25.28 -8.68
C ALA A 22 -3.40 -24.36 -8.61
N THR A 23 -3.52 -23.10 -9.03
CA THR A 23 -2.45 -22.09 -8.92
C THR A 23 -2.07 -21.85 -7.47
N ARG A 24 -3.05 -21.72 -6.56
CA ARG A 24 -2.80 -21.54 -5.13
C ARG A 24 -2.07 -22.74 -4.52
N LYS A 25 -2.48 -23.97 -4.84
CA LYS A 25 -1.82 -25.21 -4.39
C LYS A 25 -0.39 -25.32 -4.94
N ALA A 26 -0.21 -25.08 -6.24
CA ALA A 26 1.12 -25.10 -6.86
C ALA A 26 2.07 -24.07 -6.24
N LYS A 27 1.57 -22.85 -5.98
CA LYS A 27 2.35 -21.81 -5.31
C LYS A 27 2.70 -22.21 -3.87
N ALA A 28 1.76 -22.76 -3.11
CA ALA A 28 2.03 -23.25 -1.76
C ALA A 28 3.11 -24.34 -1.75
N LEU A 29 3.07 -25.29 -2.69
CA LEU A 29 4.10 -26.33 -2.82
C LEU A 29 5.48 -25.75 -3.18
N LEU A 30 5.54 -24.79 -4.10
CA LEU A 30 6.79 -24.10 -4.45
C LEU A 30 7.41 -23.36 -3.25
N GLU A 31 6.60 -22.83 -2.34
CA GLU A 31 7.07 -22.15 -1.13
C GLU A 31 7.47 -23.16 -0.03
N LEU A 32 6.78 -24.30 0.09
CA LEU A 32 6.99 -25.30 1.15
C LEU A 32 8.11 -26.30 0.86
N ASN A 33 8.29 -26.74 -0.39
CA ASN A 33 9.30 -27.74 -0.74
C ASN A 33 10.73 -27.33 -0.36
N PRO A 34 11.18 -26.07 -0.61
CA PRO A 34 12.50 -25.63 -0.16
C PRO A 34 12.72 -25.73 1.35
N VAL A 35 11.66 -25.54 2.14
CA VAL A 35 11.71 -25.59 3.61
C VAL A 35 11.75 -27.04 4.10
N ARG A 36 10.94 -27.91 3.49
CA ARG A 36 10.87 -29.34 3.83
C ARG A 36 12.18 -30.06 3.49
N ASP A 37 12.73 -29.76 2.32
CA ASP A 37 13.89 -30.43 1.78
C ASP A 37 15.19 -29.72 2.21
N VAL A 38 15.17 -28.81 3.20
CA VAL A 38 16.38 -28.05 3.59
C VAL A 38 17.49 -28.95 4.12
N LYS A 39 17.11 -30.08 4.72
CA LYS A 39 18.04 -31.07 5.27
C LYS A 39 18.78 -31.82 4.15
N ASP A 40 18.06 -32.17 3.09
CA ASP A 40 18.59 -32.99 1.98
C ASP A 40 19.09 -32.13 0.80
N ASN A 41 18.58 -30.91 0.65
CA ASN A 41 18.85 -29.97 -0.44
C ASN A 41 19.03 -28.52 0.08
N LYS A 42 20.03 -28.34 0.94
CA LYS A 42 20.40 -27.03 1.50
C LYS A 42 20.70 -25.98 0.42
N LYS A 43 21.31 -26.39 -0.70
CA LYS A 43 21.62 -25.53 -1.86
C LYS A 43 20.36 -25.00 -2.55
N GLY A 44 19.34 -25.84 -2.72
CA GLY A 44 18.04 -25.46 -3.28
C GLY A 44 17.34 -24.40 -2.45
N PHE A 45 17.35 -24.55 -1.11
CA PHE A 45 16.79 -23.57 -0.18
C PHE A 45 17.46 -22.19 -0.30
N PHE A 46 18.80 -22.11 -0.25
CA PHE A 46 19.49 -20.82 -0.38
C PHE A 46 19.37 -20.20 -1.78
N LYS A 47 19.26 -21.01 -2.84
CA LYS A 47 18.93 -20.54 -4.19
C LYS A 47 17.53 -19.92 -4.24
N TYR A 48 16.55 -20.54 -3.59
CA TYR A 48 15.20 -20.02 -3.46
C TYR A 48 15.17 -18.69 -2.70
N ILE A 49 15.77 -18.64 -1.51
CA ILE A 49 15.87 -17.43 -0.69
C ILE A 49 16.58 -16.30 -1.45
N SER A 50 17.68 -16.59 -2.14
CA SER A 50 18.39 -15.57 -2.94
C SER A 50 17.56 -15.07 -4.13
N SER A 51 16.78 -15.93 -4.78
CA SER A 51 15.83 -15.52 -5.84
C SER A 51 14.72 -14.59 -5.33
N LYS A 52 14.21 -14.82 -4.12
CA LYS A 52 13.19 -13.98 -3.47
C LYS A 52 13.76 -12.66 -2.96
N ARG A 53 15.04 -12.67 -2.57
CA ARG A 53 15.80 -11.48 -2.18
C ARG A 53 16.29 -10.64 -3.36
N LYS A 54 16.04 -11.05 -4.62
CA LYS A 54 16.27 -10.17 -5.77
C LYS A 54 15.29 -8.99 -5.70
N THR A 55 15.68 -7.94 -4.98
CA THR A 55 15.25 -6.58 -5.29
C THR A 55 15.49 -6.41 -6.79
N ARG A 56 14.49 -5.97 -7.57
CA ARG A 56 14.75 -5.47 -8.94
C ARG A 56 15.71 -4.31 -8.74
N LYS A 57 17.02 -4.58 -8.87
CA LYS A 57 18.00 -3.70 -8.23
C LYS A 57 17.94 -2.29 -8.81
N ASN A 58 17.56 -2.14 -10.08
CA ASN A 58 17.71 -0.86 -10.75
C ASN A 58 16.47 -0.54 -11.58
N VAL A 59 16.14 0.75 -11.63
CA VAL A 59 15.30 1.33 -12.68
C VAL A 59 15.98 1.04 -14.03
N GLY A 60 15.19 0.57 -15.00
CA GLY A 60 15.68 0.33 -16.36
C GLY A 60 16.30 1.60 -16.97
N PRO A 61 17.00 1.48 -18.11
CA PRO A 61 17.54 2.65 -18.78
C PRO A 61 16.42 3.65 -19.08
N LEU A 62 16.63 4.91 -18.73
CA LEU A 62 15.69 6.00 -19.01
C LEU A 62 16.11 6.72 -20.28
N GLN A 63 15.18 7.38 -20.97
CA GLN A 63 15.52 8.26 -22.10
C GLN A 63 15.38 9.71 -21.65
N ASN A 64 16.37 10.53 -21.96
CA ASN A 64 16.29 11.98 -21.77
C ASN A 64 15.57 12.65 -22.95
N GLU A 65 15.41 13.98 -22.89
CA GLU A 65 14.77 14.79 -23.93
C GLU A 65 15.47 14.70 -25.30
N MET A 66 16.77 14.35 -25.29
CA MET A 66 17.57 14.14 -26.50
C MET A 66 17.48 12.68 -27.02
N ALA A 67 16.55 11.87 -26.49
CA ALA A 67 16.39 10.44 -26.76
C ALA A 67 17.63 9.58 -26.44
N ILE A 68 18.56 10.09 -25.63
CA ILE A 68 19.79 9.38 -25.21
C ILE A 68 19.44 8.48 -24.02
N GLN A 69 19.98 7.26 -24.07
CA GLN A 69 19.78 6.26 -23.04
C GLN A 69 20.66 6.55 -21.80
N VAL A 70 20.01 6.92 -20.71
CA VAL A 70 20.62 7.18 -19.40
C VAL A 70 20.70 5.86 -18.62
N MET A 71 21.93 5.36 -18.45
CA MET A 71 22.19 4.11 -17.74
C MET A 71 22.71 4.31 -16.32
N GLU A 72 23.33 5.45 -16.02
CA GLU A 72 23.90 5.77 -14.71
C GLU A 72 22.82 6.19 -13.71
N ASP A 73 22.83 5.60 -12.50
CA ASP A 73 21.75 5.79 -11.53
C ASP A 73 21.67 7.24 -11.00
N ALA A 74 22.81 7.94 -10.90
CA ALA A 74 22.84 9.35 -10.51
C ALA A 74 22.18 10.25 -11.56
N GLU A 75 22.38 9.96 -12.85
CA GLU A 75 21.74 10.69 -13.93
C GLU A 75 20.25 10.37 -14.04
N LYS A 76 19.86 9.10 -13.84
CA LYS A 76 18.44 8.72 -13.74
C LYS A 76 17.74 9.47 -12.61
N ALA A 77 18.39 9.59 -11.45
CA ALA A 77 17.84 10.33 -10.32
C ALA A 77 17.67 11.82 -10.63
N LYS A 78 18.68 12.45 -11.26
CA LYS A 78 18.59 13.85 -11.70
C LYS A 78 17.47 14.07 -12.72
N LEU A 79 17.36 13.18 -13.72
CA LEU A 79 16.33 13.25 -14.75
C LEU A 79 14.93 13.14 -14.15
N LEU A 80 14.71 12.16 -13.26
CA LEU A 80 13.44 12.00 -12.56
C LEU A 80 13.13 13.21 -11.67
N ASN A 81 14.12 13.71 -10.92
CA ASN A 81 13.94 14.88 -10.06
C ASN A 81 13.55 16.14 -10.87
N ALA A 82 14.22 16.37 -12.01
CA ALA A 82 13.90 17.48 -12.92
C ALA A 82 12.48 17.33 -13.51
N PHE A 83 12.09 16.12 -13.91
CA PHE A 83 10.75 15.84 -14.39
C PHE A 83 9.69 16.15 -13.33
N PHE A 84 9.87 15.65 -12.10
CA PHE A 84 8.94 15.94 -11.01
C PHE A 84 8.90 17.44 -10.70
N ALA A 85 10.06 18.11 -10.61
CA ALA A 85 10.10 19.54 -10.40
C ALA A 85 9.28 20.29 -11.47
N SER A 86 9.45 19.95 -12.76
CA SER A 86 8.69 20.53 -13.87
C SER A 86 7.17 20.35 -13.75
N VAL A 87 6.71 19.14 -13.36
CA VAL A 87 5.28 18.88 -13.12
C VAL A 87 4.73 19.70 -11.96
N PHE A 88 5.55 20.01 -10.95
CA PHE A 88 5.14 20.73 -9.75
C PHE A 88 5.45 22.24 -9.76
N THR A 89 6.26 22.76 -10.70
CA THR A 89 6.59 24.19 -10.80
C THR A 89 5.72 24.96 -11.80
N ALA A 90 4.78 24.32 -12.48
CA ALA A 90 3.76 25.01 -13.27
C ALA A 90 2.68 25.64 -12.36
N LYS A 91 3.07 26.67 -11.59
CA LYS A 91 2.25 27.75 -10.97
C LYS A 91 2.99 28.32 -9.75
N ALA A 92 4.03 29.11 -10.00
CA ALA A 92 4.56 30.00 -8.96
C ALA A 92 5.12 31.26 -9.62
N ASP A 93 4.26 32.02 -10.29
CA ASP A 93 4.51 33.44 -10.47
C ASP A 93 4.22 34.14 -9.13
N PRO A 94 5.19 34.82 -8.48
CA PRO A 94 4.97 35.47 -7.19
C PRO A 94 4.14 36.76 -7.26
N LEU A 95 3.55 37.10 -8.40
CA LEU A 95 2.89 38.38 -8.61
C LEU A 95 1.68 38.25 -9.54
N GLU A 96 0.62 37.58 -9.10
CA GLU A 96 -0.76 37.93 -9.49
C GLU A 96 -1.73 37.51 -8.39
N SER A 97 -1.94 38.41 -7.42
CA SER A 97 -3.24 38.52 -6.76
C SER A 97 -4.15 39.35 -7.67
N GLN A 98 -4.52 38.80 -8.82
CA GLN A 98 -5.59 39.37 -9.62
C GLN A 98 -6.54 38.25 -10.02
N THR A 99 -7.75 38.39 -9.50
CA THR A 99 -9.02 37.82 -9.94
C THR A 99 -8.94 37.13 -11.30
N LEU A 100 -8.53 35.87 -11.31
CA LEU A 100 -8.70 35.01 -12.46
C LEU A 100 -10.13 34.50 -12.35
N GLU A 101 -11.05 35.14 -13.06
CA GLU A 101 -12.34 34.54 -13.35
C GLU A 101 -12.07 33.17 -13.96
N VAL A 102 -12.24 32.14 -13.13
CA VAL A 102 -12.27 30.76 -13.54
C VAL A 102 -13.39 30.69 -14.57
N GLY A 103 -13.01 30.69 -15.85
CA GLY A 103 -13.95 30.46 -16.93
C GLY A 103 -14.75 29.22 -16.57
N GLU A 104 -16.05 29.41 -16.32
CA GLU A 104 -17.03 28.38 -16.13
C GLU A 104 -17.04 27.48 -17.37
N ARG A 105 -16.10 26.53 -17.44
CA ARG A 105 -16.47 25.25 -18.03
C ARG A 105 -17.45 24.67 -17.03
N ALA A 106 -18.73 24.76 -17.37
CA ALA A 106 -19.74 23.88 -16.82
C ALA A 106 -19.33 22.45 -17.17
N TRP A 107 -18.47 21.86 -16.34
CA TRP A 107 -18.17 20.44 -16.40
C TRP A 107 -19.46 19.72 -15.97
N SER A 108 -20.00 18.92 -16.87
CA SER A 108 -21.31 18.30 -16.71
C SER A 108 -21.34 17.38 -15.48
N LYS A 109 -22.52 17.27 -14.88
CA LYS A 109 -22.79 16.58 -13.60
C LYS A 109 -22.36 15.10 -13.60
N GLU A 110 -22.06 14.52 -14.77
CA GLU A 110 -21.66 13.14 -14.96
C GLU A 110 -20.18 12.83 -14.66
N ASP A 111 -19.28 13.81 -14.61
CA ASP A 111 -17.87 13.61 -14.21
C ASP A 111 -17.64 13.75 -12.69
N SER A 112 -18.72 13.99 -11.94
CA SER A 112 -18.69 14.17 -10.51
C SER A 112 -18.65 12.81 -9.80
N PRO A 113 -17.77 12.58 -8.82
CA PRO A 113 -17.70 11.33 -8.05
C PRO A 113 -18.84 11.22 -7.04
N TRP A 114 -20.07 11.56 -7.43
CA TRP A 114 -21.29 11.47 -6.61
C TRP A 114 -21.62 10.02 -6.18
N SER A 115 -20.85 9.03 -6.65
CA SER A 115 -20.94 7.63 -6.20
C SER A 115 -20.17 7.36 -4.88
N GLU A 116 -19.44 8.35 -4.34
CA GLU A 116 -18.59 8.17 -3.16
C GLU A 116 -19.41 8.11 -1.85
N GLU A 117 -20.55 8.79 -1.77
CA GLU A 117 -21.43 8.82 -0.59
C GLU A 117 -21.95 7.45 -0.15
N ASP A 118 -22.47 6.68 -1.12
CA ASP A 118 -22.96 5.33 -0.85
C ASP A 118 -21.82 4.38 -0.48
N CYS A 119 -20.62 4.60 -1.03
CA CYS A 119 -19.42 3.83 -0.76
C CYS A 119 -18.87 4.11 0.65
N ASP A 120 -18.76 5.38 1.03
CA ASP A 120 -18.26 5.82 2.34
C ASP A 120 -19.19 5.40 3.46
N ARG A 121 -20.51 5.50 3.24
CA ARG A 121 -21.52 4.97 4.16
C ARG A 121 -21.37 3.46 4.35
N ASP A 122 -21.13 2.74 3.27
CA ASP A 122 -20.90 1.29 3.30
C ASP A 122 -19.64 0.90 4.09
N HIS A 123 -18.58 1.71 3.99
CA HIS A 123 -17.34 1.50 4.74
C HIS A 123 -17.52 1.78 6.23
N LEU A 124 -18.21 2.87 6.61
CA LEU A 124 -18.49 3.20 8.00
C LEU A 124 -19.44 2.19 8.66
N ASN A 125 -20.42 1.68 7.92
CA ASN A 125 -21.33 0.66 8.43
C ASN A 125 -20.69 -0.72 8.64
N LYS A 126 -19.56 -1.00 7.97
CA LYS A 126 -18.77 -2.24 8.14
C LYS A 126 -17.77 -2.16 9.30
N LEU A 127 -17.73 -1.05 10.05
CA LEU A 127 -16.90 -0.93 11.25
C LEU A 127 -17.36 -1.91 12.33
N ASP A 128 -16.39 -2.62 12.91
CA ASP A 128 -16.63 -3.52 14.04
C ASP A 128 -16.82 -2.71 15.32
N THR A 129 -18.05 -2.69 15.82
CA THR A 129 -18.48 -1.94 17.01
C THR A 129 -17.81 -2.40 18.30
N HIS A 130 -17.23 -3.60 18.33
CA HIS A 130 -16.59 -4.16 19.52
C HIS A 130 -15.09 -3.88 19.61
N LYS A 131 -14.52 -3.08 18.70
CA LYS A 131 -13.11 -2.68 18.76
C LYS A 131 -12.85 -1.58 19.79
N SER A 132 -11.64 -1.59 20.34
CA SER A 132 -11.13 -0.55 21.24
C SER A 132 -11.02 0.81 20.55
N MET A 133 -11.17 1.90 21.32
CA MET A 133 -10.98 3.28 20.85
C MET A 133 -9.60 3.48 20.19
N GLY A 134 -9.59 4.23 19.09
CA GLY A 134 -8.35 4.68 18.46
C GLY A 134 -7.64 5.78 19.27
N PRO A 135 -6.46 6.24 18.82
CA PRO A 135 -5.72 7.34 19.46
C PRO A 135 -6.50 8.66 19.55
N GLU A 136 -7.48 8.85 18.66
CA GLU A 136 -8.40 10.00 18.66
C GLU A 136 -9.55 9.88 19.68
N GLY A 137 -9.60 8.79 20.46
CA GLY A 137 -10.61 8.58 21.49
C GLY A 137 -12.02 8.27 20.96
N MET A 138 -12.23 8.15 19.65
CA MET A 138 -13.55 7.83 19.11
C MET A 138 -13.80 6.31 19.11
N GLN A 139 -14.93 5.90 19.68
CA GLN A 139 -15.40 4.52 19.63
C GLN A 139 -16.02 4.22 18.25
N PRO A 140 -15.75 3.05 17.66
CA PRO A 140 -16.33 2.67 16.35
C PRO A 140 -17.86 2.70 16.30
N GLN A 141 -18.54 2.47 17.44
CA GLN A 141 -19.99 2.59 17.55
C GLN A 141 -20.49 4.02 17.30
N VAL A 142 -19.79 5.03 17.83
CA VAL A 142 -20.13 6.44 17.64
C VAL A 142 -19.93 6.85 16.18
N LEU A 143 -18.86 6.38 15.54
CA LEU A 143 -18.60 6.63 14.11
C LEU A 143 -19.67 5.98 13.22
N ARG A 144 -20.18 4.81 13.59
CA ARG A 144 -21.28 4.15 12.89
C ARG A 144 -22.60 4.89 13.06
N GLU A 145 -22.90 5.38 14.26
CA GLU A 145 -24.12 6.17 14.53
C GLU A 145 -24.09 7.54 13.84
N LEU A 146 -22.91 8.15 13.73
CA LEU A 146 -22.71 9.42 13.03
C LEU A 146 -22.38 9.26 11.54
N ALA A 147 -22.50 8.04 10.99
CA ALA A 147 -22.04 7.75 9.63
C ALA A 147 -22.67 8.68 8.59
N ASP A 148 -23.98 8.92 8.64
CA ASP A 148 -24.66 9.78 7.68
C ASP A 148 -24.20 11.25 7.78
N VAL A 149 -23.93 11.72 9.00
CA VAL A 149 -23.43 13.09 9.25
C VAL A 149 -21.99 13.23 8.77
N ILE A 150 -21.15 12.23 9.04
CA ILE A 150 -19.74 12.21 8.64
C ILE A 150 -19.63 12.13 7.11
N VAL A 151 -20.40 11.27 6.46
CA VAL A 151 -20.45 11.15 5.00
C VAL A 151 -20.84 12.49 4.39
N MET A 152 -21.89 13.13 4.90
CA MET A 152 -22.32 14.45 4.40
C MET A 152 -21.24 15.52 4.58
N LEU A 153 -20.54 15.55 5.72
CA LEU A 153 -19.44 16.50 5.95
C LEU A 153 -18.25 16.24 5.03
N LEU A 154 -17.88 14.98 4.81
CA LEU A 154 -16.83 14.59 3.89
C LEU A 154 -17.19 14.98 2.46
N SER A 155 -18.42 14.72 2.01
CA SER A 155 -18.91 15.16 0.69
C SER A 155 -18.73 16.65 0.48
N ILE A 156 -19.10 17.47 1.46
CA ILE A 156 -18.98 18.93 1.38
C ILE A 156 -17.50 19.34 1.28
N ILE A 157 -16.62 18.71 2.06
CA ILE A 157 -15.18 19.01 2.05
C ILE A 157 -14.57 18.58 0.72
N PHE A 158 -14.85 17.37 0.25
CA PHE A 158 -14.36 16.86 -1.02
C PHE A 158 -14.87 17.68 -2.21
N GLU A 159 -16.15 18.06 -2.24
CA GLU A 159 -16.69 18.91 -3.30
C GLU A 159 -15.95 20.26 -3.35
N ARG A 160 -15.74 20.90 -2.19
CA ARG A 160 -14.99 22.15 -2.10
C ARG A 160 -13.53 21.97 -2.52
N SER A 161 -12.86 20.93 -2.03
CA SER A 161 -11.49 20.62 -2.39
C SER A 161 -11.33 20.29 -3.87
N TRP A 162 -12.32 19.64 -4.48
CA TRP A 162 -12.34 19.34 -5.90
C TRP A 162 -12.51 20.60 -6.75
N ARG A 163 -13.41 21.50 -6.35
CA ARG A 163 -13.66 22.78 -7.06
C ARG A 163 -12.50 23.76 -6.94
N THR A 164 -11.92 23.88 -5.74
CA THR A 164 -10.88 24.87 -5.46
C THR A 164 -9.47 24.32 -5.68
N GLY A 165 -9.29 22.99 -5.72
CA GLY A 165 -7.98 22.34 -5.80
C GLY A 165 -7.18 22.44 -4.49
N GLU A 166 -7.81 22.86 -3.39
CA GLU A 166 -7.19 23.09 -2.08
C GLU A 166 -7.73 22.11 -1.05
N VAL A 167 -6.85 21.54 -0.23
CA VAL A 167 -7.19 20.57 0.83
C VAL A 167 -7.05 21.24 2.21
N PRO A 168 -7.91 20.93 3.20
CA PRO A 168 -7.79 21.48 4.56
C PRO A 168 -6.37 21.37 5.11
N GLU A 169 -5.89 22.42 5.78
CA GLU A 169 -4.53 22.48 6.31
C GLU A 169 -4.23 21.36 7.33
N ASP A 170 -5.24 20.96 8.10
CA ASP A 170 -5.13 19.85 9.06
C ASP A 170 -4.87 18.51 8.37
N TRP A 171 -5.31 18.33 7.12
CA TRP A 171 -5.03 17.12 6.33
C TRP A 171 -3.66 17.18 5.65
N ARG A 172 -3.12 18.39 5.45
CA ARG A 172 -1.76 18.61 4.92
C ARG A 172 -0.68 18.26 5.94
N LYS A 173 -1.00 18.27 7.24
CA LYS A 173 -0.08 17.98 8.35
C LYS A 173 -0.41 16.61 8.97
N ALA A 174 0.42 15.60 8.71
CA ALA A 174 0.25 14.30 9.37
C ALA A 174 0.83 14.30 10.78
N ASN A 175 0.00 14.03 11.80
CA ASN A 175 0.46 13.73 13.16
C ASN A 175 1.06 12.32 13.20
N ALA A 176 2.37 12.21 13.05
CA ALA A 176 3.09 10.95 13.21
C ALA A 176 3.26 10.65 14.70
N ILE A 177 2.36 9.83 15.27
CA ILE A 177 2.54 9.28 16.63
C ILE A 177 3.37 7.99 16.51
N PRO A 178 4.63 7.95 17.00
CA PRO A 178 5.41 6.73 16.98
C PRO A 178 4.79 5.70 17.93
N VAL A 179 4.20 4.64 17.38
CA VAL A 179 3.74 3.47 18.15
C VAL A 179 4.96 2.64 18.54
N LEU A 180 5.32 2.67 19.82
CA LEU A 180 6.38 1.82 20.38
C LEU A 180 5.93 0.36 20.39
N ILE A 181 6.33 -0.40 19.37
CA ILE A 181 6.15 -1.85 19.34
C ILE A 181 7.16 -2.46 20.32
N ARG A 182 6.71 -2.86 21.51
CA ARG A 182 7.53 -3.62 22.47
C ARG A 182 7.95 -4.95 21.85
N ALA A 183 9.25 -5.10 21.56
CA ALA A 183 9.84 -6.39 21.22
C ALA A 183 9.70 -7.34 22.44
N ARG A 184 9.12 -8.51 22.19
CA ARG A 184 9.05 -9.59 23.18
C ARG A 184 10.47 -10.06 23.48
N ARG A 185 11.00 -9.72 24.65
CA ARG A 185 12.27 -10.27 25.16
C ARG A 185 12.11 -11.79 25.27
N ARG A 186 12.84 -12.55 24.44
CA ARG A 186 13.10 -13.96 24.73
C ARG A 186 14.11 -13.99 25.87
N THR A 187 13.70 -14.50 27.01
CA THR A 187 14.56 -14.89 28.12
C THR A 187 15.64 -15.82 27.56
N GLN A 188 16.90 -15.40 27.60
CA GLN A 188 18.00 -16.33 27.46
C GLN A 188 18.14 -17.00 28.82
N GLU A 189 17.71 -18.25 28.92
CA GLU A 189 18.08 -19.11 30.03
C GLU A 189 19.55 -19.48 29.86
N THR A 190 20.32 -19.09 30.87
CA THR A 190 21.76 -19.28 31.01
C THR A 190 22.12 -20.75 31.13
N THR A 191 23.11 -21.13 30.33
CA THR A 191 23.92 -22.35 30.41
C THR A 191 24.42 -22.63 31.84
N GLY A 192 24.04 -23.77 32.42
CA GLY A 192 24.70 -24.38 33.57
C GLY A 192 25.42 -25.66 33.14
N TRP A 193 26.68 -25.55 32.75
CA TRP A 193 27.58 -26.71 32.68
C TRP A 193 28.29 -26.82 34.03
N SER A 194 28.03 -27.93 34.71
CA SER A 194 28.74 -28.38 35.91
C SER A 194 30.19 -28.70 35.55
N ALA A 195 31.14 -27.91 36.06
CA ALA A 195 32.54 -28.29 36.13
C ALA A 195 32.87 -28.59 37.60
N SER A 196 33.09 -29.87 37.91
CA SER A 196 33.65 -30.30 39.20
C SER A 196 35.10 -29.80 39.35
N PRO A 197 35.54 -29.39 40.54
CA PRO A 197 36.93 -29.01 40.77
C PRO A 197 37.82 -30.25 40.97
N PRO A 198 39.06 -30.28 40.46
CA PRO A 198 40.01 -31.33 40.80
C PRO A 198 40.50 -31.15 42.25
N SER A 199 40.41 -32.23 43.01
CA SER A 199 41.00 -32.38 44.35
C SER A 199 42.53 -32.28 44.29
N LEU A 200 43.09 -31.35 45.07
CA LEU A 200 44.49 -31.32 45.48
C LEU A 200 44.70 -32.34 46.61
N VAL A 201 45.51 -33.38 46.39
CA VAL A 201 46.22 -34.09 47.48
C VAL A 201 47.60 -34.54 46.97
N GLN A 202 48.60 -33.95 47.62
CA GLN A 202 50.04 -34.28 47.76
C GLN A 202 50.96 -34.20 46.54
#